data_AF-A0A428U3Z5-F1
#
_entry.id   AF-A0A428U3Z5-F1
#
_cell.length_a   1.000
_cell.length_b   1.000
_cell.length_c   1.000
_cell.angle_alpha   90.00
_cell.angle_beta   90.00
_cell.angle_gamma   90.00
#
_symmetry.space_group_name_H-M   'P 1'
#
loop_
_entity.id
_entity.type
_entity.pdbx_description
1 polymer ?
#
loop_
_entity_poly.entity_id
_entity_poly.type
_entity_poly.pdbx_seq_one_letter_code
_entity_poly.pdbx_strand_id
1 'polypeptide(L)'
;MNLVTNPDINNRDYSIGKESEERLVIGHTGELGGFLSAYWTFPEDDCAIVVLTNSFQINGDPTNLIAQLLAQTVFDMRPTVDFVEVAKTVVRNARGRWDTIQEQWTAHRIVNTSPKLLDAYVGEYNNEGLAMRLNVSQSRDGKYPLSLCINGLESQVFELYHYHTDSWTFLGKTRDDCIEKGYSMYLLSWESWIIKFDHFENGRFCKVKWRLDTDKRLGPQEFLRK
;
A
#
# COMPACT_ATOMS: atom_id res chain seq x y z
N MET A 1 8.07 24.12 -2.61
CA MET A 1 9.03 23.03 -2.90
C MET A 1 8.78 22.62 -4.33
N ASN A 2 9.71 22.87 -5.25
CA ASN A 2 9.46 22.73 -6.69
C ASN A 2 9.84 21.33 -7.20
N LEU A 3 9.83 20.33 -6.32
CA LEU A 3 10.20 18.96 -6.66
C LEU A 3 9.05 18.28 -7.39
N VAL A 4 9.41 17.40 -8.32
CA VAL A 4 8.45 16.43 -8.82
C VAL A 4 8.07 15.50 -7.67
N THR A 5 6.82 15.58 -7.24
CA THR A 5 6.28 14.76 -6.16
C THR A 5 5.53 13.57 -6.74
N ASN A 6 6.02 12.35 -6.51
CA ASN A 6 5.30 11.11 -6.83
C ASN A 6 5.80 10.01 -5.88
N PRO A 7 4.95 9.10 -5.34
CA PRO A 7 5.37 8.10 -4.35
C PRO A 7 6.57 7.25 -4.75
N ASP A 8 6.80 7.03 -6.06
CA ASP A 8 7.87 6.17 -6.58
C ASP A 8 9.11 6.92 -7.10
N ILE A 9 9.15 8.25 -6.94
CA ILE A 9 10.33 9.06 -7.21
C ILE A 9 10.61 9.91 -5.97
N ASN A 10 11.68 9.55 -5.25
CA ASN A 10 12.14 10.28 -4.07
C ASN A 10 13.57 10.80 -4.27
N ASN A 11 13.88 11.25 -5.49
CA ASN A 11 15.12 11.95 -5.78
C ASN A 11 14.84 13.45 -5.99
N ARG A 12 15.84 14.29 -5.72
CA ARG A 12 15.77 15.73 -5.97
C ARG A 12 16.15 16.10 -7.40
N ASP A 13 16.33 15.09 -8.26
CA ASP A 13 16.88 15.25 -9.59
C ASP A 13 15.88 15.96 -10.53
N TYR A 14 14.59 15.90 -10.18
CA TYR A 14 13.53 16.58 -10.90
C TYR A 14 12.99 17.75 -10.09
N SER A 15 13.31 18.97 -10.53
CA SER A 15 12.75 20.21 -9.99
C SER A 15 12.29 21.10 -11.14
N ILE A 16 11.03 21.51 -11.12
CA ILE A 16 10.51 22.51 -12.06
C ILE A 16 10.84 23.92 -11.59
N GLY A 17 10.94 24.88 -12.51
CA GLY A 17 11.00 26.32 -12.19
C GLY A 17 12.16 26.76 -11.28
N LYS A 18 13.25 26.00 -11.20
CA LYS A 18 14.43 26.34 -10.39
C LYS A 18 15.15 27.60 -10.89
N GLU A 19 15.05 27.87 -12.19
CA GLU A 19 15.64 29.02 -12.89
C GLU A 19 14.55 29.97 -13.40
N SER A 20 13.33 29.85 -12.88
CA SER A 20 12.18 30.68 -13.23
C SER A 20 11.84 31.64 -12.10
N GLU A 21 11.00 32.62 -12.42
CA GLU A 21 10.37 33.48 -11.42
C GLU A 21 9.59 32.63 -10.41
N GLU A 22 9.71 32.98 -9.13
CA GLU A 22 8.95 32.33 -8.07
C GLU A 22 7.47 32.64 -8.24
N ARG A 23 6.62 31.61 -8.10
CA ARG A 23 5.17 31.74 -8.19
C ARG A 23 4.50 31.11 -6.98
N LEU A 24 3.51 31.79 -6.43
CA LEU A 24 2.64 31.19 -5.42
C LEU A 24 1.71 30.17 -6.10
N VAL A 25 1.82 28.92 -5.66
CA VAL A 25 0.88 27.85 -6.02
C VAL A 25 0.10 27.40 -4.79
N ILE A 26 -1.23 27.40 -4.89
CA ILE A 26 -2.12 26.83 -3.88
C ILE A 26 -2.82 25.65 -4.53
N GLY A 27 -2.69 24.47 -3.93
CA GLY A 27 -3.29 23.28 -4.52
C GLY A 27 -3.46 22.10 -3.59
N HIS A 28 -4.13 21.09 -4.11
CA HIS A 28 -4.43 19.84 -3.42
C HIS A 28 -4.47 18.68 -4.43
N THR A 29 -4.12 17.48 -3.99
CA THR A 29 -4.30 16.24 -4.76
C THR A 29 -5.35 15.37 -4.10
N GLY A 30 -6.12 14.62 -4.88
CA GLY A 30 -7.17 13.76 -4.37
C GLY A 30 -7.04 12.36 -4.94
N GLU A 31 -7.26 11.37 -4.08
CA GLU A 31 -7.22 9.96 -4.46
C GLU A 31 -8.43 9.24 -3.85
N LEU A 32 -9.16 8.54 -4.69
CA LEU A 32 -10.15 7.55 -4.31
C LEU A 32 -10.03 6.41 -5.32
N GLY A 33 -10.06 5.14 -4.88
CA GLY A 33 -9.75 3.99 -5.75
C GLY A 33 -10.32 4.08 -7.17
N GLY A 34 -9.44 4.33 -8.16
CA GLY A 34 -9.77 4.47 -9.58
C GLY A 34 -9.97 5.90 -10.08
N PHE A 35 -9.82 6.90 -9.20
CA PHE A 35 -10.00 8.32 -9.47
C PHE A 35 -8.88 9.12 -8.82
N LEU A 36 -8.19 9.92 -9.64
CA LEU A 36 -7.13 10.81 -9.19
C LEU A 36 -7.46 12.23 -9.62
N SER A 37 -6.98 13.18 -8.83
CA SER A 37 -7.17 14.60 -9.11
C SER A 37 -5.99 15.44 -8.63
N ALA A 38 -5.69 16.49 -9.37
CA ALA A 38 -4.79 17.56 -8.98
C ALA A 38 -5.44 18.91 -9.31
N TYR A 39 -5.50 19.81 -8.33
CA TYR A 39 -6.09 21.15 -8.46
C TYR A 39 -5.09 22.19 -8.00
N TRP A 40 -4.51 22.94 -8.94
CA TRP A 40 -3.50 23.95 -8.66
C TRP A 40 -3.97 25.31 -9.14
N THR A 41 -3.83 26.32 -8.30
CA THR A 41 -4.16 27.71 -8.61
C THR A 41 -2.91 28.57 -8.46
N PHE A 42 -2.75 29.51 -9.39
CA PHE A 42 -1.69 30.51 -9.44
C PHE A 42 -2.38 31.88 -9.35
N PRO A 43 -2.64 32.37 -8.12
CA PRO A 43 -3.54 33.51 -7.92
C PRO A 43 -3.02 34.81 -8.55
N GLU A 44 -1.71 34.98 -8.61
CA GLU A 44 -1.06 36.17 -9.17
C GLU A 44 -1.11 36.19 -10.71
N ASP A 45 -1.33 35.04 -11.33
CA ASP A 45 -1.35 34.85 -12.78
C ASP A 45 -2.77 34.62 -13.34
N ASP A 46 -3.81 34.72 -12.51
CA ASP A 46 -5.20 34.38 -12.84
C ASP A 46 -5.35 33.02 -13.55
N CYS A 47 -4.53 32.05 -13.12
CA CYS A 47 -4.42 30.75 -13.77
C CYS A 47 -4.79 29.60 -12.82
N ALA A 48 -5.47 28.59 -13.35
CA ALA A 48 -5.72 27.33 -12.65
C ALA A 48 -5.45 26.14 -13.56
N ILE A 49 -4.83 25.11 -13.00
CA ILE A 49 -4.55 23.83 -13.65
C ILE A 49 -5.34 22.76 -12.89
N VAL A 50 -6.23 22.09 -13.61
CA VAL A 50 -7.06 21.01 -13.06
C VAL A 50 -6.87 19.77 -13.92
N VAL A 51 -6.45 18.69 -13.28
CA VAL A 51 -6.25 17.39 -13.95
C VAL A 51 -7.06 16.34 -13.20
N LEU A 52 -7.90 15.62 -13.93
CA LEU A 52 -8.71 14.52 -13.42
C LEU A 52 -8.44 13.28 -14.26
N THR A 53 -8.17 12.15 -13.62
CA THR A 53 -8.02 10.86 -14.32
C THR A 53 -8.80 9.76 -13.63
N ASN A 54 -9.22 8.78 -14.42
CA ASN A 54 -9.88 7.55 -13.97
C ASN A 54 -8.89 6.38 -13.96
N SER A 55 -7.76 6.57 -13.28
CA SER A 55 -6.68 5.58 -13.18
C SER A 55 -6.39 5.23 -11.72
N PHE A 56 -5.83 4.05 -11.49
CA PHE A 56 -5.44 3.60 -10.16
C PHE A 56 -3.97 3.95 -9.87
N GLN A 57 -3.66 4.50 -8.70
CA GLN A 57 -2.32 5.04 -8.37
C GLN A 57 -1.21 3.99 -8.18
N ILE A 58 -1.51 2.71 -8.37
CA ILE A 58 -0.53 1.64 -8.13
C ILE A 58 0.70 1.71 -9.04
N ASN A 59 0.57 2.39 -10.18
CA ASN A 59 1.67 2.65 -11.12
C ASN A 59 2.11 4.12 -11.09
N GLY A 60 1.82 4.82 -9.99
CA GLY A 60 2.07 6.24 -9.79
C GLY A 60 0.86 7.13 -10.00
N ASP A 61 1.03 8.41 -9.68
CA ASP A 61 0.02 9.47 -9.86
C ASP A 61 0.22 10.26 -11.17
N PRO A 62 -0.51 9.96 -12.25
CA PRO A 62 -0.46 10.74 -13.49
C PRO A 62 -1.00 12.16 -13.36
N THR A 63 -1.94 12.43 -12.44
CA THR A 63 -2.54 13.77 -12.33
C THR A 63 -1.54 14.80 -11.88
N ASN A 64 -0.71 14.44 -10.90
CA ASN A 64 0.37 15.29 -10.42
C ASN A 64 1.45 15.50 -11.51
N LEU A 65 1.83 14.45 -12.25
CA LEU A 65 2.79 14.57 -13.35
C LEU A 65 2.28 15.51 -14.46
N ILE A 66 1.02 15.36 -14.87
CA ILE A 66 0.41 16.19 -15.90
C ILE A 66 0.24 17.63 -15.39
N ALA A 67 -0.16 17.84 -14.14
CA ALA A 67 -0.30 19.18 -13.56
C ALA A 67 1.03 19.94 -13.58
N GLN A 68 2.13 19.26 -13.26
CA GLN A 68 3.48 19.82 -13.33
C GLN A 68 3.95 20.10 -14.76
N LEU A 69 3.67 19.18 -15.69
CA LEU A 69 3.93 19.39 -17.11
C LEU A 69 3.20 20.64 -17.62
N LEU A 70 1.90 20.75 -17.32
CA LEU A 70 1.09 21.90 -17.71
C LEU A 70 1.62 23.20 -17.10
N ALA A 71 1.99 23.19 -15.81
CA ALA A 71 2.57 24.36 -15.15
C ALA A 71 3.88 24.78 -15.82
N GLN A 72 4.77 23.81 -16.09
CA GLN A 72 6.01 24.07 -16.81
C GLN A 72 5.75 24.68 -18.20
N THR A 73 4.75 24.18 -18.93
CA THR A 73 4.43 24.68 -20.27
C THR A 73 3.80 26.08 -20.23
N VAL A 74 2.82 26.31 -19.35
CA VAL A 74 2.09 27.58 -19.26
C VAL A 74 3.01 28.73 -18.87
N PHE A 75 3.96 28.48 -17.95
CA PHE A 75 4.85 29.50 -17.40
C PHE A 75 6.27 29.46 -18.00
N ASP A 76 6.49 28.70 -19.09
CA ASP A 76 7.80 28.46 -19.71
C ASP A 76 8.92 28.20 -18.69
N MET A 77 8.64 27.29 -17.74
CA MET A 77 9.54 27.08 -16.60
C MET A 77 10.86 26.43 -17.01
N ARG A 78 11.92 26.81 -16.29
CA ARG A 78 13.29 26.31 -16.49
C ARG A 78 13.87 25.76 -15.17
N PRO A 79 14.69 24.70 -15.22
CA PRO A 79 14.99 23.88 -16.39
C PRO A 79 13.75 23.07 -16.83
N THR A 80 13.72 22.70 -18.11
CA THR A 80 12.65 21.86 -18.66
C THR A 80 12.85 20.42 -18.22
N VAL A 81 11.87 19.88 -17.49
CA VAL A 81 11.80 18.47 -17.08
C VAL A 81 11.10 17.66 -18.16
N ASP A 82 11.69 16.52 -18.52
CA ASP A 82 11.07 15.50 -19.38
C ASP A 82 10.10 14.63 -18.57
N PHE A 83 8.83 15.04 -18.53
CA PHE A 83 7.80 14.33 -17.79
C PHE A 83 7.47 12.94 -18.35
N VAL A 84 7.83 12.64 -19.61
CA VAL A 84 7.64 11.30 -20.18
C VAL A 84 8.66 10.33 -19.57
N GLU A 85 9.92 10.74 -19.46
CA GLU A 85 10.95 9.92 -18.80
C GLU A 85 10.71 9.79 -17.29
N VAL A 86 10.22 10.85 -16.64
CA VAL A 86 9.76 10.79 -15.25
C VAL A 86 8.65 9.74 -15.11
N ALA A 87 7.60 9.78 -15.95
CA ALA A 87 6.49 8.83 -15.90
C ALA A 87 6.97 7.38 -16.10
N LYS A 88 7.88 7.12 -17.06
CA LYS A 88 8.48 5.80 -17.26
C LYS A 88 9.25 5.32 -16.02
N THR A 89 9.95 6.23 -15.35
CA THR A 89 10.70 5.92 -14.12
C THR A 89 9.76 5.60 -12.96
N VAL A 90 8.71 6.38 -12.75
CA VAL A 90 7.64 6.11 -11.77
C VAL A 90 7.07 4.70 -11.98
N VAL A 91 6.64 4.37 -13.20
CA VAL A 91 6.04 3.05 -13.51
C VAL A 91 7.03 1.91 -13.27
N ARG A 92 8.30 2.10 -13.65
CA ARG A 92 9.35 1.09 -13.45
C ARG A 92 9.57 0.81 -11.97
N ASN A 93 9.70 1.86 -11.16
CA ASN A 93 9.90 1.76 -9.72
C ASN A 93 8.67 1.14 -9.03
N ALA A 94 7.47 1.56 -9.42
CA ALA A 94 6.22 1.04 -8.91
C ALA A 94 6.06 -0.47 -9.18
N ARG A 95 6.47 -0.94 -10.37
CA ARG A 95 6.49 -2.37 -10.71
C ARG A 95 7.53 -3.15 -9.91
N GLY A 96 8.72 -2.57 -9.69
CA GLY A 96 9.79 -3.17 -8.89
C GLY A 96 9.45 -3.38 -7.41
N ARG A 97 8.38 -2.74 -6.90
CA ARG A 97 7.88 -3.01 -5.54
C ARG A 97 7.52 -4.48 -5.34
N TRP A 98 6.94 -5.13 -6.35
CA TRP A 98 6.57 -6.55 -6.24
C TRP A 98 7.80 -7.43 -6.02
N ASP A 99 8.85 -7.22 -6.80
CA ASP A 99 10.10 -7.97 -6.68
C ASP A 99 10.72 -7.77 -5.29
N THR A 100 10.70 -6.53 -4.80
CA THR A 100 11.14 -6.20 -3.44
C THR A 100 10.32 -6.92 -2.37
N ILE A 101 8.98 -6.96 -2.51
CA ILE A 101 8.10 -7.69 -1.59
C ILE A 101 8.44 -9.18 -1.60
N GLN A 102 8.58 -9.80 -2.78
CA GLN A 102 8.90 -11.23 -2.89
C GLN A 102 10.27 -11.56 -2.32
N GLU A 103 11.29 -10.74 -2.60
CA GLU A 103 12.64 -10.91 -2.06
C GLU A 103 12.63 -10.83 -0.53
N GLN A 104 12.05 -9.76 0.03
CA GLN A 104 12.02 -9.54 1.47
C GLN A 104 11.16 -10.60 2.18
N TRP A 105 10.00 -10.93 1.63
CA TRP A 105 9.13 -11.99 2.15
C TRP A 105 9.83 -13.35 2.15
N THR A 106 10.64 -13.65 1.13
CA THR A 106 11.39 -14.91 1.07
C THR A 106 12.56 -14.90 2.06
N ALA A 107 13.33 -13.81 2.11
CA ALA A 107 14.52 -13.68 2.95
C ALA A 107 14.20 -13.78 4.46
N HIS A 108 13.02 -13.33 4.87
CA HIS A 108 12.60 -13.37 6.28
C HIS A 108 11.85 -14.67 6.66
N ARG A 109 11.65 -15.59 5.71
CA ARG A 109 10.98 -16.85 5.98
C ARG A 109 11.91 -17.80 6.73
N ILE A 110 11.37 -18.51 7.73
CA ILE A 110 12.10 -19.54 8.46
C ILE A 110 11.59 -20.89 7.95
N VAL A 111 12.46 -21.60 7.23
CA VAL A 111 12.13 -22.90 6.62
C VAL A 111 11.98 -24.00 7.67
N ASN A 112 11.30 -25.09 7.31
CA ASN A 112 11.14 -26.29 8.14
C ASN A 112 10.50 -26.06 9.51
N THR A 113 9.64 -25.05 9.60
CA THR A 113 8.79 -24.82 10.77
C THR A 113 7.43 -25.45 10.55
N SER A 114 6.70 -25.70 11.64
CA SER A 114 5.34 -26.24 11.57
C SER A 114 4.40 -25.40 12.43
N PRO A 115 3.16 -25.17 11.98
CA PRO A 115 2.15 -24.52 12.80
C PRO A 115 1.71 -25.44 13.94
N LYS A 116 1.09 -24.86 14.97
CA LYS A 116 0.21 -25.58 15.89
C LYS A 116 -1.01 -26.14 15.14
N LEU A 117 -1.82 -26.93 15.86
CA LEU A 117 -3.08 -27.44 15.35
C LEU A 117 -4.00 -26.29 14.93
N LEU A 118 -4.74 -26.45 13.83
CA LEU A 118 -5.56 -25.38 13.24
C LEU A 118 -6.56 -24.77 14.23
N ASP A 119 -7.13 -25.59 15.12
CA ASP A 119 -8.06 -25.16 16.18
C ASP A 119 -7.48 -24.12 17.14
N ALA A 120 -6.15 -24.05 17.28
CA ALA A 120 -5.50 -23.06 18.12
C ALA A 120 -5.73 -21.62 17.62
N TYR A 121 -5.83 -21.45 16.31
CA TYR A 121 -5.92 -20.13 15.65
C TYR A 121 -7.36 -19.65 15.50
N VAL A 122 -8.32 -20.56 15.41
CA VAL A 122 -9.74 -20.25 15.21
C VAL A 122 -10.27 -19.39 16.36
N GLY A 123 -10.95 -18.29 16.05
CA GLY A 123 -11.53 -17.40 17.05
C GLY A 123 -11.84 -16.00 16.53
N GLU A 124 -12.44 -15.20 17.41
CA GLU A 124 -12.67 -13.77 17.20
C GLU A 124 -11.58 -12.96 17.94
N TYR A 125 -10.88 -12.10 17.21
CA TYR A 125 -9.87 -11.19 17.75
C TYR A 125 -10.29 -9.75 17.49
N ASN A 126 -10.28 -8.89 18.50
CA ASN A 126 -10.77 -7.53 18.40
C ASN A 126 -9.67 -6.50 18.72
N ASN A 127 -9.71 -5.39 18.00
CA ASN A 127 -9.02 -4.16 18.32
C ASN A 127 -10.06 -3.05 18.43
N GLU A 128 -10.35 -2.62 19.66
CA GLU A 128 -11.36 -1.58 19.93
C GLU A 128 -10.94 -0.21 19.40
N GLY A 129 -9.65 0.12 19.46
CA GLY A 129 -9.12 1.40 18.97
C GLY A 129 -9.29 1.58 17.46
N LEU A 130 -9.29 0.49 16.70
CA LEU A 130 -9.54 0.49 15.26
C LEU A 130 -11.01 0.21 14.91
N ALA A 131 -11.86 -0.07 15.89
CA ALA A 131 -13.20 -0.62 15.69
C ALA A 131 -13.20 -1.81 14.71
N MET A 132 -12.20 -2.69 14.83
CA MET A 132 -11.96 -3.77 13.88
C MET A 132 -11.87 -5.13 14.56
N ARG A 133 -12.53 -6.11 13.93
CA ARG A 133 -12.60 -7.51 14.35
C ARG A 133 -12.08 -8.43 13.26
N LEU A 134 -11.27 -9.40 13.66
CA LEU A 134 -10.77 -10.47 12.81
C LEU A 134 -11.42 -11.78 13.24
N ASN A 135 -12.17 -12.41 12.33
CA ASN A 135 -12.74 -13.73 12.53
C ASN A 135 -11.87 -14.74 11.80
N VAL A 136 -11.16 -15.59 12.54
CA VAL A 136 -10.34 -16.66 11.98
C VAL A 136 -11.13 -17.96 12.05
N SER A 137 -11.27 -18.64 10.92
CA SER A 137 -11.97 -19.93 10.82
C SER A 137 -11.17 -20.93 9.99
N GLN A 138 -11.42 -22.22 10.20
CA GLN A 138 -10.88 -23.24 9.30
C GLN A 138 -11.59 -23.18 7.95
N SER A 139 -10.81 -23.25 6.87
CA SER A 139 -11.34 -23.42 5.53
C SER A 139 -11.50 -24.90 5.21
N ARG A 140 -12.41 -25.21 4.28
CA ARG A 140 -12.48 -26.55 3.67
C ARG A 140 -11.47 -26.73 2.53
N ASP A 141 -10.76 -25.67 2.15
CA ASP A 141 -9.71 -25.72 1.15
C ASP A 141 -8.39 -26.21 1.79
N GLY A 142 -7.91 -27.38 1.35
CA GLY A 142 -6.65 -27.95 1.80
C GLY A 142 -5.41 -27.12 1.44
N LYS A 143 -5.52 -26.19 0.49
CA LYS A 143 -4.45 -25.26 0.12
C LYS A 143 -4.38 -24.05 1.07
N TYR A 144 -5.52 -23.60 1.56
CA TYR A 144 -5.65 -22.44 2.44
C TYR A 144 -6.42 -22.84 3.69
N PRO A 145 -5.79 -23.55 4.64
CA PRO A 145 -6.50 -24.24 5.71
C PRO A 145 -7.15 -23.27 6.72
N LEU A 146 -6.79 -21.99 6.71
CA LEU A 146 -7.44 -20.94 7.50
C LEU A 146 -7.98 -19.84 6.59
N SER A 147 -9.06 -19.20 7.03
CA SER A 147 -9.56 -17.94 6.47
C SER A 147 -9.63 -16.88 7.57
N LEU A 148 -9.38 -15.62 7.21
CA LEU A 148 -9.53 -14.47 8.07
C LEU A 148 -10.55 -13.52 7.45
N CYS A 149 -11.59 -13.18 8.19
CA CYS A 149 -12.67 -12.28 7.76
C CYS A 149 -12.69 -11.03 8.63
N ILE A 150 -12.64 -9.85 8.00
CA ILE A 150 -12.70 -8.57 8.71
C ILE A 150 -14.16 -8.18 8.94
N ASN A 151 -14.52 -7.90 10.20
CA ASN A 151 -15.84 -7.41 10.62
C ASN A 151 -17.03 -8.28 10.15
N GLY A 152 -16.79 -9.54 9.80
CA GLY A 152 -17.84 -10.42 9.26
C GLY A 152 -18.26 -10.09 7.83
N LEU A 153 -17.49 -9.26 7.12
CA LEU A 153 -17.78 -8.86 5.74
C LEU A 153 -17.27 -9.92 4.77
N GLU A 154 -18.17 -10.55 4.01
CA GLU A 154 -17.83 -11.58 3.02
C GLU A 154 -16.90 -11.07 1.91
N SER A 155 -16.93 -9.76 1.63
CA SER A 155 -16.03 -9.12 0.67
C SER A 155 -14.62 -8.84 1.22
N GLN A 156 -14.38 -9.12 2.51
CA GLN A 156 -13.11 -8.86 3.21
C GLN A 156 -12.56 -10.15 3.82
N VAL A 157 -12.50 -11.21 3.00
CA VAL A 157 -12.01 -12.54 3.39
C VAL A 157 -10.64 -12.79 2.77
N PHE A 158 -9.70 -13.19 3.61
CA PHE A 158 -8.32 -13.50 3.27
C PHE A 158 -8.09 -15.01 3.43
N GLU A 159 -7.69 -15.66 2.34
CA GLU A 159 -7.29 -17.06 2.32
C GLU A 159 -5.85 -17.19 2.86
N LEU A 160 -5.67 -17.91 3.96
CA LEU A 160 -4.40 -17.98 4.67
C LEU A 160 -3.69 -19.30 4.42
N TYR A 161 -2.38 -19.24 4.17
CA TYR A 161 -1.49 -20.39 4.14
C TYR A 161 -0.27 -20.17 5.05
N HIS A 162 0.35 -21.27 5.47
CA HIS A 162 1.42 -21.23 6.46
C HIS A 162 2.66 -20.52 5.91
N TYR A 163 3.18 -19.56 6.69
CA TYR A 163 4.41 -18.86 6.36
C TYR A 163 5.60 -19.47 7.09
N HIS A 164 5.66 -19.28 8.40
CA HIS A 164 6.60 -19.94 9.31
C HIS A 164 6.00 -19.97 10.72
N THR A 165 6.51 -20.85 11.59
CA THR A 165 6.11 -20.96 13.01
C THR A 165 4.58 -20.85 13.19
N ASP A 166 4.09 -19.86 13.93
CA ASP A 166 2.68 -19.54 14.15
C ASP A 166 2.25 -18.27 13.39
N SER A 167 2.85 -18.07 12.21
CA SER A 167 2.55 -16.98 11.30
C SER A 167 2.00 -17.49 9.98
N TRP A 168 1.04 -16.73 9.46
CA TRP A 168 0.28 -17.04 8.27
C TRP A 168 0.38 -15.89 7.28
N THR A 169 0.19 -16.18 6.00
CA THR A 169 0.24 -15.18 4.93
C THR A 169 -0.93 -15.35 3.98
N PHE A 170 -1.23 -14.29 3.24
CA PHE A 170 -2.20 -14.26 2.15
C PHE A 170 -1.57 -13.71 0.85
N LEU A 171 -0.23 -13.63 0.79
CA LEU A 171 0.49 -13.16 -0.40
C LEU A 171 0.08 -13.98 -1.64
N GLY A 172 -0.35 -13.29 -2.69
CA GLY A 172 -0.73 -13.91 -3.96
C GLY A 172 0.47 -14.50 -4.71
N LYS A 173 0.20 -15.22 -5.81
CA LYS A 173 1.27 -15.77 -6.66
C LYS A 173 1.90 -14.70 -7.52
N THR A 174 1.08 -13.79 -8.03
CA THR A 174 1.50 -12.69 -8.89
C THR A 174 1.05 -11.35 -8.31
N ARG A 175 1.69 -10.29 -8.79
CA ARG A 175 1.26 -8.91 -8.53
C ARG A 175 -0.18 -8.68 -8.96
N ASP A 176 -0.54 -9.14 -10.16
CA ASP A 176 -1.86 -8.87 -10.73
C ASP A 176 -2.97 -9.60 -9.94
N ASP A 177 -2.72 -10.83 -9.47
CA ASP A 177 -3.64 -11.54 -8.55
C ASP A 177 -3.91 -10.71 -7.28
N CYS A 178 -2.87 -10.06 -6.75
CA CYS A 178 -2.99 -9.23 -5.56
C CYS A 178 -3.81 -7.97 -5.84
N ILE A 179 -3.60 -7.34 -7.00
CA ILE A 179 -4.32 -6.13 -7.40
C ILE A 179 -5.81 -6.42 -7.61
N GLU A 180 -6.13 -7.53 -8.27
CA GLU A 180 -7.51 -7.97 -8.50
C GLU A 180 -8.25 -8.20 -7.17
N LYS A 181 -7.56 -8.72 -6.15
CA LYS A 181 -8.08 -8.87 -4.79
C LYS A 181 -8.13 -7.58 -3.96
N GLY A 182 -7.74 -6.44 -4.54
CA GLY A 182 -7.72 -5.14 -3.86
C GLY A 182 -6.55 -4.94 -2.90
N TYR A 183 -5.51 -5.80 -2.96
CA TYR A 183 -4.39 -5.81 -2.02
C TYR A 183 -3.28 -4.80 -2.34
N SER A 184 -3.60 -3.77 -3.11
CA SER A 184 -2.65 -2.76 -3.59
C SER A 184 -1.85 -2.08 -2.47
N MET A 185 -2.50 -1.75 -1.36
CA MET A 185 -1.86 -1.09 -0.21
C MET A 185 -0.84 -1.98 0.51
N TYR A 186 -1.01 -3.30 0.46
CA TYR A 186 -0.08 -4.25 1.08
C TYR A 186 1.24 -4.36 0.29
N LEU A 187 1.30 -3.87 -0.96
CA LEU A 187 2.54 -3.85 -1.77
C LEU A 187 3.59 -2.85 -1.27
N LEU A 188 3.27 -2.07 -0.25
CA LEU A 188 4.18 -1.08 0.34
C LEU A 188 5.10 -1.67 1.42
N SER A 189 4.76 -2.84 1.99
CA SER A 189 5.60 -3.51 2.99
C SER A 189 5.35 -5.03 2.99
N TRP A 190 6.43 -5.81 3.01
CA TRP A 190 6.34 -7.27 3.05
C TRP A 190 5.71 -7.77 4.35
N GLU A 191 5.91 -7.04 5.45
CA GLU A 191 5.38 -7.39 6.78
C GLU A 191 3.85 -7.34 6.82
N SER A 192 3.24 -6.50 5.98
CA SER A 192 1.78 -6.35 5.92
C SER A 192 1.07 -7.59 5.36
N TRP A 193 1.81 -8.50 4.73
CA TRP A 193 1.31 -9.80 4.28
C TRP A 193 1.29 -10.87 5.36
N ILE A 194 1.86 -10.58 6.55
CA ILE A 194 2.04 -11.57 7.61
C ILE A 194 1.05 -11.33 8.75
N ILE A 195 0.28 -12.36 9.07
CA ILE A 195 -0.58 -12.45 10.25
C ILE A 195 0.15 -13.29 11.29
N LYS A 196 0.55 -12.68 12.41
CA LYS A 196 1.29 -13.37 13.47
C LYS A 196 0.37 -13.68 14.64
N PHE A 197 0.28 -14.94 15.03
CA PHE A 197 -0.40 -15.33 16.26
C PHE A 197 0.61 -15.37 17.41
N ASP A 198 0.20 -14.83 18.55
CA ASP A 198 1.08 -14.63 19.71
C ASP A 198 0.31 -14.96 21.00
N HIS A 199 1.05 -15.19 22.09
CA HIS A 199 0.54 -15.55 23.40
C HIS A 199 -0.35 -16.81 23.37
N PHE A 200 0.29 -17.98 23.40
CA PHE A 200 -0.40 -19.27 23.40
C PHE A 200 -0.69 -19.75 24.82
N GLU A 201 -1.97 -19.91 25.15
CA GLU A 201 -2.45 -20.34 26.47
C GLU A 201 -3.67 -21.25 26.31
N ASN A 202 -3.79 -22.28 27.15
CA ASN A 202 -4.95 -23.20 27.15
C ASN A 202 -5.30 -23.79 25.77
N GLY A 203 -4.27 -24.10 24.98
CA GLY A 203 -4.43 -24.70 23.65
C GLY A 203 -4.80 -23.71 22.55
N ARG A 204 -4.79 -22.39 22.82
CA ARG A 204 -5.30 -21.34 21.93
C ARG A 204 -4.38 -20.13 21.91
N PHE A 205 -4.37 -19.41 20.79
CA PHE A 205 -3.73 -18.09 20.73
C PHE A 205 -4.69 -17.02 21.25
N CYS A 206 -4.17 -16.11 22.07
CA CYS A 206 -4.95 -15.01 22.65
C CYS A 206 -4.71 -13.67 21.94
N LYS A 207 -3.71 -13.60 21.04
CA LYS A 207 -3.34 -12.37 20.33
C LYS A 207 -3.05 -12.63 18.85
N VAL A 208 -3.48 -11.70 18.00
CA VAL A 208 -3.06 -11.58 16.60
C VAL A 208 -2.35 -10.24 16.43
N LYS A 209 -1.24 -10.22 15.70
CA LYS A 209 -0.52 -9.02 15.29
C LYS A 209 -0.52 -8.93 13.78
N TRP A 210 -0.90 -7.77 13.25
CA TRP A 210 -0.92 -7.51 11.82
C TRP A 210 -0.47 -6.08 11.53
N ARG A 211 0.49 -5.91 10.60
CA ARG A 211 0.95 -4.58 10.18
C ARG A 211 0.03 -4.03 9.09
N LEU A 212 -0.90 -3.17 9.48
CA LEU A 212 -1.83 -2.48 8.59
C LEU A 212 -1.29 -1.14 8.09
N ASP A 213 -0.35 -0.56 8.84
CA ASP A 213 0.27 0.73 8.51
C ASP A 213 1.74 0.56 8.11
N THR A 214 2.18 1.36 7.13
CA THR A 214 3.54 1.36 6.58
C THR A 214 4.47 2.32 7.31
N ASP A 215 3.94 3.19 8.18
CA ASP A 215 4.72 4.05 9.05
C ASP A 215 5.53 3.23 10.04
N LYS A 216 6.85 3.28 9.88
CA LYS A 216 7.81 2.53 10.72
C LYS A 216 7.79 2.96 12.18
N ARG A 217 7.26 4.14 12.50
CA ARG A 217 7.09 4.62 13.89
C ARG A 217 5.98 3.87 14.60
N LEU A 218 5.06 3.26 13.85
CA LEU A 218 3.97 2.46 14.37
C LEU A 218 4.36 0.98 14.39
N GLY A 219 4.08 0.31 15.52
CA GLY A 219 4.17 -1.13 15.61
C GLY A 219 3.02 -1.82 14.86
N PRO A 220 3.09 -3.16 14.66
CA PRO A 220 1.95 -3.92 14.19
C PRO A 220 0.73 -3.74 15.11
N GLN A 221 -0.45 -3.66 14.53
CA GLN A 221 -1.70 -3.55 15.27
C GLN A 221 -1.99 -4.88 15.95
N GLU A 222 -2.38 -4.82 17.23
CA GLU A 222 -2.68 -6.00 18.04
C GLU A 222 -4.19 -6.21 18.17
N PHE A 223 -4.63 -7.46 18.06
CA PHE A 223 -6.01 -7.88 18.22
C PHE A 223 -6.07 -8.92 19.33
N LEU A 224 -6.91 -8.69 20.33
CA LEU A 224 -7.06 -9.56 21.49
C LEU A 224 -8.25 -10.48 21.29
N ARG A 225 -8.05 -11.76 21.62
CA ARG A 225 -9.11 -12.76 21.59
C ARG A 225 -10.17 -12.40 22.63
N LYS A 226 -11.44 -12.52 22.23
CA LYS A 226 -12.58 -12.53 23.17
C LYS A 226 -12.82 -13.92 23.75
#